data_AF-A0A9W6C1J9-F1
#
_entry.id   AF-A0A9W6C1J9-F1
#
_cell.length_a   1.000
_cell.length_b   1.000
_cell.length_c   1.000
_cell.angle_alpha   90.00
_cell.angle_beta   90.00
_cell.angle_gamma   90.00
#
_symmetry.space_group_name_H-M   'P 1'
#
loop_
_entity.id
_entity.type
_entity.pdbx_description
1 polymer ?
#
loop_
_entity_poly.entity_id
_entity_poly.type
_entity_poly.pdbx_seq_one_letter_code
_entity_poly.pdbx_strand_id
1 'polypeptide(L)'
;MRAVEPEEVLQGVVLELSEEWVLLADIRDGAYLDGYRVLRLTDLVQVVLETTFLSFLHQHNVWPPARPSTGFALSDPRTIITGAVSATGVVCVYREAKRPGKLLIGVPVQWRKKSLWLLPVTPQCHWEQLMDKVRLKDVTQVSFGGDYETAVLEVAGPMPPRTHPVPDPA
;
A
#
# COMPACT_ATOMS: atom_id res chain seq x y z
N MET A 1 -28.20 -16.81 -2.57
CA MET A 1 -27.22 -16.79 -1.46
C MET A 1 -26.46 -15.48 -1.56
N ARG A 2 -26.31 -14.76 -0.44
CA ARG A 2 -25.83 -13.36 -0.32
C ARG A 2 -24.39 -13.17 -0.80
N ALA A 3 -24.09 -12.01 -1.36
CA ALA A 3 -22.79 -11.38 -1.23
C ALA A 3 -23.01 -10.05 -0.49
N VAL A 4 -22.90 -10.10 0.84
CA VAL A 4 -22.47 -8.92 1.59
C VAL A 4 -20.96 -8.94 1.33
N GLU A 5 -20.41 -7.90 0.70
CA GLU A 5 -18.96 -7.73 0.63
C GLU A 5 -18.43 -7.87 2.06
N PRO A 6 -17.63 -8.90 2.39
CA PRO A 6 -17.11 -9.03 3.73
C PRO A 6 -16.33 -7.77 4.08
N GLU A 7 -16.47 -7.29 5.32
CA GLU A 7 -15.56 -6.28 5.82
C GLU A 7 -14.12 -6.82 5.68
N GLU A 8 -13.23 -6.01 5.10
CA GLU A 8 -11.83 -6.39 4.94
C GLU A 8 -11.21 -6.58 6.34
N VAL A 9 -10.87 -7.82 6.67
CA VAL A 9 -10.18 -8.14 7.93
C VAL A 9 -8.68 -8.20 7.64
N LEU A 10 -7.94 -7.33 8.32
CA LEU A 10 -6.49 -7.21 8.18
C LEU A 10 -5.80 -7.70 9.44
N GLN A 11 -4.68 -8.38 9.27
CA GLN A 11 -3.86 -8.87 10.36
C GLN A 11 -2.42 -8.40 10.17
N GLY A 12 -1.83 -7.84 11.22
CA GLY A 12 -0.46 -7.36 11.16
C GLY A 12 0.10 -6.99 12.52
N VAL A 13 1.41 -6.80 12.57
CA VAL A 13 2.11 -6.30 13.77
C VAL A 13 2.30 -4.80 13.65
N VAL A 14 1.82 -4.03 14.63
CA VAL A 14 2.01 -2.58 14.67
C VAL A 14 3.50 -2.25 14.84
N LEU A 15 4.06 -1.51 13.90
CA LEU A 15 5.46 -1.06 13.91
C LEU A 15 5.62 0.41 14.30
N GLU A 16 4.63 1.24 13.95
CA GLU A 16 4.65 2.68 14.21
C GLU A 16 3.22 3.24 14.19
N LEU A 17 3.00 4.29 14.97
CA LEU A 17 1.77 5.06 15.02
C LEU A 17 2.10 6.55 14.89
N SER A 18 1.26 7.28 14.17
CA SER A 18 1.20 8.74 14.19
C SER A 18 -0.21 9.22 14.56
N GLU A 19 -0.47 10.52 14.49
CA GLU A 19 -1.80 11.08 14.78
C GLU A 19 -2.88 10.62 13.78
N GLU A 20 -2.49 10.34 12.52
CA GLU A 20 -3.43 9.99 11.44
C GLU A 20 -3.24 8.58 10.88
N TRP A 21 -2.08 7.95 11.09
CA TRP A 21 -1.69 6.73 10.38
C TRP A 21 -1.11 5.66 11.31
N VAL A 22 -1.29 4.40 10.94
CA VAL A 22 -0.61 3.24 11.54
C VAL A 22 0.18 2.50 10.48
N LEU A 23 1.42 2.10 10.80
CA LEU A 23 2.21 1.18 10.00
C LEU A 23 2.17 -0.22 10.62
N LEU A 24 1.87 -1.20 9.78
CA LEU A 24 1.86 -2.61 10.09
C LEU A 24 2.94 -3.33 9.28
N ALA A 25 3.61 -4.30 9.90
CA ALA A 25 4.13 -5.44 9.16
C ALA A 25 2.94 -6.35 8.84
N ASP A 26 2.66 -6.57 7.56
CA ASP A 26 1.49 -7.33 7.14
C ASP A 26 1.69 -8.82 7.43
N ILE A 27 0.63 -9.51 7.83
CA ILE A 27 0.63 -10.95 8.05
C ILE A 27 -0.33 -11.59 7.06
N ARG A 28 0.19 -12.48 6.21
CA ARG A 28 -0.63 -13.33 5.34
C ARG A 28 -0.99 -14.64 6.02
N ASP A 29 -1.84 -15.42 5.34
CA ASP A 29 -2.24 -16.76 5.76
C ASP A 29 -1.04 -17.62 6.17
N GLY A 30 -1.18 -18.31 7.30
CA GLY A 30 -0.11 -19.11 7.90
C GLY A 30 0.88 -18.32 8.77
N ALA A 31 0.54 -17.07 9.13
CA ALA A 31 1.34 -16.21 10.00
C ALA A 31 2.71 -15.79 9.44
N TYR A 32 2.84 -15.78 8.11
CA TYR A 32 4.05 -15.28 7.44
C TYR A 32 3.95 -13.77 7.26
N LEU A 33 5.08 -13.07 7.48
CA LEU A 33 5.18 -11.65 7.14
C LEU A 33 5.15 -11.48 5.62
N ASP A 34 4.40 -10.49 5.15
CA ASP A 34 4.21 -10.22 3.72
C ASP A 34 4.20 -8.71 3.43
N GLY A 35 5.38 -8.10 3.56
CA GLY A 35 5.54 -6.67 3.34
C GLY A 35 4.92 -5.80 4.43
N TYR A 36 4.46 -4.62 4.01
CA TYR A 36 4.02 -3.56 4.90
C TYR A 36 2.71 -2.95 4.45
N ARG A 37 1.96 -2.46 5.42
CA ARG A 37 0.70 -1.75 5.19
C ARG A 37 0.59 -0.54 6.08
N VAL A 38 0.19 0.57 5.51
CA VAL A 38 -0.12 1.81 6.22
C VAL A 38 -1.60 2.10 6.07
N LEU A 39 -2.28 2.28 7.21
CA LEU A 39 -3.73 2.50 7.27
C LEU A 39 -4.03 3.84 7.92
N ARG A 40 -5.03 4.56 7.39
CA ARG A 40 -5.53 5.77 8.03
C ARG A 40 -6.38 5.38 9.24
N LEU A 41 -6.06 5.95 10.40
CA LEU A 41 -6.71 5.60 11.66
C LEU A 41 -8.21 5.87 11.67
N THR A 42 -8.66 6.95 11.02
CA THR A 42 -10.09 7.31 10.97
C THR A 42 -10.94 6.36 10.15
N ASP A 43 -10.31 5.53 9.31
CA ASP A 43 -10.99 4.58 8.44
C ASP A 43 -11.04 3.16 9.09
N LEU A 44 -10.42 2.97 10.27
CA LEU A 44 -10.48 1.73 11.04
C LEU A 44 -11.77 1.65 11.86
N VAL A 45 -12.53 0.56 11.68
CA VAL A 45 -13.80 0.33 12.38
C VAL A 45 -13.60 -0.40 13.71
N GLN A 46 -12.71 -1.40 13.73
CA GLN A 46 -12.46 -2.22 14.91
C GLN A 46 -11.00 -2.69 14.92
N VAL A 47 -10.40 -2.75 16.11
CA VAL A 47 -9.08 -3.31 16.34
C VAL A 47 -9.18 -4.35 17.45
N VAL A 48 -8.69 -5.56 17.18
CA VAL A 48 -8.67 -6.66 18.14
C VAL A 48 -7.24 -7.10 18.35
N LEU A 49 -6.84 -7.24 19.61
CA LEU A 49 -5.56 -7.85 19.94
C LEU A 49 -5.66 -9.36 19.71
N GLU A 50 -4.93 -9.86 18.71
CA GLU A 50 -4.83 -11.28 18.38
C GLU A 50 -3.43 -11.78 18.71
N THR A 51 -3.32 -12.87 19.48
CA THR A 51 -2.05 -13.44 19.95
C THR A 51 -1.84 -14.88 19.52
N THR A 52 -2.79 -15.48 18.81
CA THR A 52 -2.78 -16.90 18.39
C THR A 52 -1.46 -17.30 17.73
N PHE A 53 -0.89 -16.44 16.88
CA PHE A 53 0.35 -16.75 16.14
C PHE A 53 1.62 -16.12 16.73
N LEU A 54 1.54 -15.48 17.91
CA LEU A 54 2.69 -14.79 18.50
C LEU A 54 3.85 -15.77 18.77
N SER A 55 3.56 -16.96 19.30
CA SER A 55 4.57 -18.00 19.55
C SER A 55 5.26 -18.46 18.25
N PHE A 56 4.53 -18.56 17.14
CA PHE A 56 5.11 -18.91 15.84
C PHE A 56 6.10 -17.82 15.38
N LEU A 57 5.70 -16.55 15.44
CA LEU A 57 6.57 -15.43 15.06
C LEU A 57 7.88 -15.38 15.88
N HIS A 58 7.79 -15.67 17.19
CA HIS A 58 8.97 -15.78 18.06
C HIS A 58 9.87 -16.96 17.69
N GLN A 59 9.31 -18.14 17.46
CA GLN A 59 10.07 -19.36 17.15
C GLN A 59 10.82 -19.26 15.81
N HIS A 60 10.25 -18.53 14.86
CA HIS A 60 10.86 -18.32 13.54
C HIS A 60 11.81 -17.10 13.49
N ASN A 61 12.13 -16.48 14.63
CA ASN A 61 13.02 -15.33 14.75
C ASN A 61 12.63 -14.14 13.84
N VAL A 62 11.34 -13.99 13.59
CA VAL A 62 10.75 -12.87 12.82
C VAL A 62 10.17 -11.79 13.75
N TRP A 63 10.48 -11.86 15.05
CA TRP A 63 10.01 -10.94 16.07
C TRP A 63 11.14 -10.14 16.73
N PRO A 64 11.00 -8.81 16.89
CA PRO A 64 9.96 -7.98 16.27
C PRO A 64 10.18 -7.91 14.75
N PRO A 65 9.12 -7.78 13.94
CA PRO A 65 9.30 -7.59 12.50
C PRO A 65 10.14 -6.34 12.23
N ALA A 66 10.95 -6.40 11.17
CA ALA A 66 11.78 -5.28 10.77
C ALA A 66 10.91 -4.08 10.34
N ARG A 67 11.43 -2.88 10.49
CA ARG A 67 10.80 -1.67 9.92
C ARG A 67 11.21 -1.51 8.46
N PRO A 68 10.40 -0.79 7.65
CA PRO A 68 10.85 -0.27 6.37
C PRO A 68 12.17 0.51 6.51
N SER A 69 12.89 0.67 5.40
CA SER A 69 14.22 1.29 5.34
C SER A 69 14.33 2.62 6.11
N THR A 70 15.56 2.95 6.52
CA THR A 70 15.86 4.16 7.30
C THR A 70 15.38 5.43 6.59
N GLY A 71 14.37 6.09 7.16
CA GLY A 71 13.78 7.33 6.63
C GLY A 71 12.29 7.26 6.31
N PHE A 72 11.64 6.10 6.47
CA PHE A 72 10.18 6.00 6.37
C PHE A 72 9.50 6.79 7.50
N ALA A 73 8.48 7.60 7.16
CA ALA A 73 7.78 8.47 8.10
C ALA A 73 6.26 8.49 7.84
N LEU A 74 5.49 8.48 8.93
CA LEU A 74 4.01 8.48 8.93
C LEU A 74 3.40 9.88 9.06
N SER A 75 3.94 10.88 8.34
CA SER A 75 3.46 12.27 8.44
C SER A 75 2.23 12.57 7.59
N ASP A 76 2.27 12.17 6.32
CA ASP A 76 1.24 12.50 5.33
C ASP A 76 1.30 11.52 4.13
N PRO A 77 0.23 11.41 3.33
CA PRO A 77 0.17 10.47 2.22
C PRO A 77 1.32 10.58 1.22
N ARG A 78 1.83 11.80 0.95
CA ARG A 78 2.93 11.97 0.00
C ARG A 78 4.21 11.38 0.57
N THR A 79 4.52 11.66 1.82
CA THR A 79 5.72 11.14 2.48
C THR A 79 5.67 9.62 2.60
N ILE A 80 4.52 9.07 2.98
CA ILE A 80 4.28 7.61 3.06
C ILE A 80 4.52 6.94 1.71
N ILE A 81 3.87 7.42 0.65
CA ILE A 81 3.99 6.84 -0.70
C ILE A 81 5.42 6.99 -1.24
N THR A 82 6.08 8.11 -0.97
CA THR A 82 7.48 8.32 -1.41
C THR A 82 8.40 7.32 -0.73
N GLY A 83 8.26 7.13 0.60
CA GLY A 83 9.03 6.15 1.35
C GLY A 83 8.80 4.71 0.86
N ALA A 84 7.54 4.34 0.63
CA ALA A 84 7.15 3.01 0.14
C ALA A 84 7.80 2.68 -1.22
N VAL A 85 7.73 3.63 -2.17
CA VAL A 85 8.29 3.46 -3.52
C VAL A 85 9.81 3.48 -3.49
N SER A 86 10.43 4.30 -2.64
CA SER A 86 11.89 4.27 -2.47
C SER A 86 12.40 2.93 -1.93
N ALA A 87 11.59 2.22 -1.14
CA ALA A 87 11.95 0.91 -0.60
C ALA A 87 11.74 -0.24 -1.60
N THR A 88 10.78 -0.14 -2.52
CA THR A 88 10.28 -1.32 -3.26
C THR A 88 10.09 -1.10 -4.76
N GLY A 89 10.21 0.14 -5.25
CA GLY A 89 10.03 0.50 -6.65
C GLY A 89 8.57 0.68 -7.09
N VAL A 90 7.59 0.22 -6.31
CA VAL A 90 6.15 0.35 -6.61
C VAL A 90 5.36 0.58 -5.33
N VAL A 91 4.09 0.92 -5.47
CA VAL A 91 3.18 1.01 -4.33
C VAL A 91 1.77 0.60 -4.73
N CYS A 92 1.07 0.04 -3.76
CA CYS A 92 -0.37 -0.20 -3.82
C CYS A 92 -1.09 0.90 -3.04
N VAL A 93 -2.06 1.56 -3.67
CA VAL A 93 -2.84 2.66 -3.09
C VAL A 93 -4.32 2.33 -3.14
N TYR A 94 -4.97 2.48 -1.99
CA TYR A 94 -6.39 2.27 -1.83
C TYR A 94 -7.10 3.57 -1.49
N ARG A 95 -8.39 3.62 -1.85
CA ARG A 95 -9.25 4.82 -1.75
C ARG A 95 -10.70 4.40 -1.45
N GLU A 96 -10.93 3.62 -0.40
CA GLU A 96 -12.20 2.89 -0.22
C GLU A 96 -13.39 3.82 -0.17
N ALA A 97 -13.27 4.99 0.47
CA ALA A 97 -14.37 5.98 0.52
C ALA A 97 -14.86 6.45 -0.87
N LYS A 98 -14.00 6.37 -1.90
CA LYS A 98 -14.33 6.82 -3.27
C LYS A 98 -14.53 5.67 -4.25
N ARG A 99 -13.77 4.59 -4.09
CA ARG A 99 -13.77 3.40 -4.95
C ARG A 99 -13.52 2.17 -4.06
N PRO A 100 -14.55 1.69 -3.34
CA PRO A 100 -14.44 0.48 -2.51
C PRO A 100 -13.88 -0.70 -3.32
N GLY A 101 -12.96 -1.46 -2.73
CA GLY A 101 -12.36 -2.65 -3.34
C GLY A 101 -11.45 -2.40 -4.55
N LYS A 102 -11.25 -1.16 -4.98
CA LYS A 102 -10.36 -0.86 -6.12
C LYS A 102 -8.93 -0.58 -5.65
N LEU A 103 -8.07 -1.58 -5.82
CA LEU A 103 -6.63 -1.44 -5.70
C LEU A 103 -6.04 -0.71 -6.92
N LEU A 104 -5.14 0.25 -6.68
CA LEU A 104 -4.23 0.78 -7.69
C LEU A 104 -2.79 0.41 -7.32
N ILE A 105 -2.16 -0.44 -8.13
CA ILE A 105 -0.71 -0.71 -8.06
C ILE A 105 0.01 0.11 -9.12
N GLY A 106 1.12 0.76 -8.78
CA GLY A 106 1.89 1.52 -9.76
C GLY A 106 2.99 2.40 -9.18
N VAL A 107 3.55 3.24 -10.04
CA VAL A 107 4.69 4.13 -9.69
C VAL A 107 4.25 5.60 -9.75
N PRO A 108 4.50 6.40 -8.70
CA PRO A 108 4.28 7.85 -8.75
C PRO A 108 5.21 8.49 -9.78
N VAL A 109 4.62 9.11 -10.80
CA VAL A 109 5.37 9.76 -11.89
C VAL A 109 5.55 11.24 -11.64
N GLN A 110 4.51 11.90 -11.10
CA GLN A 110 4.49 13.34 -10.92
C GLN A 110 3.65 13.75 -9.72
N TRP A 111 4.23 14.59 -8.87
CA TRP A 111 3.53 15.17 -7.73
C TRP A 111 2.92 16.53 -8.04
N ARG A 112 1.76 16.79 -7.42
CA ARG A 112 1.10 18.09 -7.32
C ARG A 112 0.83 18.40 -5.85
N LYS A 113 0.35 19.61 -5.55
CA LYS A 113 0.09 20.05 -4.17
C LYS A 113 -0.89 19.14 -3.39
N LYS A 114 -1.95 18.63 -4.05
CA LYS A 114 -3.02 17.85 -3.42
C LYS A 114 -3.28 16.49 -4.12
N SER A 115 -2.42 16.11 -5.05
CA SER A 115 -2.58 14.89 -5.85
C SER A 115 -1.25 14.39 -6.38
N LEU A 116 -1.22 13.15 -6.87
CA LEU A 116 -0.14 12.59 -7.66
C LEU A 116 -0.71 11.95 -8.93
N TRP A 117 0.12 11.87 -9.95
CA TRP A 117 -0.10 11.04 -11.13
C TRP A 117 0.65 9.73 -10.96
N LEU A 118 -0.10 8.63 -10.95
CA LEU A 118 0.41 7.26 -10.80
C LEU A 118 0.39 6.62 -12.19
N LEU A 119 1.46 5.93 -12.59
CA LEU A 119 1.41 5.03 -13.74
C LEU A 119 1.03 3.64 -13.23
N PRO A 120 -0.20 3.15 -13.52
CA PRO A 120 -0.66 1.89 -12.97
C PRO A 120 -0.11 0.67 -13.73
N VAL A 121 -0.12 -0.46 -13.04
CA VAL A 121 -0.06 -1.80 -13.65
C VAL A 121 -1.47 -2.38 -13.66
N THR A 122 -1.88 -2.93 -14.80
CA THR A 122 -3.17 -3.61 -14.98
C THR A 122 -3.24 -4.92 -14.20
N PRO A 123 -4.44 -5.45 -13.93
CA PRO A 123 -4.60 -6.80 -13.36
C PRO A 123 -3.99 -7.92 -14.22
N GLN A 124 -3.75 -7.66 -15.52
CA GLN A 124 -3.06 -8.57 -16.43
C GLN A 124 -1.53 -8.40 -16.39
N CYS A 125 -1.00 -7.68 -15.39
CA CYS A 125 0.41 -7.39 -15.21
C CYS A 125 1.03 -6.68 -16.42
N HIS A 126 0.34 -5.72 -17.01
CA HIS A 126 0.91 -4.83 -18.02
C HIS A 126 0.90 -3.39 -17.52
N TRP A 127 1.97 -2.64 -17.81
CA TRP A 127 1.98 -1.20 -17.60
C TRP A 127 0.89 -0.54 -18.45
N GLU A 128 0.10 0.31 -17.81
CA GLU A 128 -0.90 1.12 -18.51
C GLU A 128 -0.22 2.17 -19.39
N GLN A 129 -0.94 2.63 -20.43
CA GLN A 129 -0.48 3.77 -21.24
C GLN A 129 -0.84 5.11 -20.59
N LEU A 130 -1.89 5.13 -19.78
CA LEU A 130 -2.44 6.33 -19.16
C LEU A 130 -2.16 6.36 -17.67
N MET A 131 -1.91 7.56 -17.15
CA MET A 131 -1.72 7.78 -15.72
C MET A 131 -3.04 8.02 -15.01
N ASP A 132 -3.16 7.50 -13.80
CA ASP A 132 -4.28 7.74 -12.91
C ASP A 132 -3.97 8.89 -11.94
N LYS A 133 -4.90 9.85 -11.85
CA LYS A 133 -4.83 10.91 -10.84
C LYS A 133 -5.33 10.40 -9.50
N VAL A 134 -4.46 10.44 -8.49
CA VAL A 134 -4.79 10.11 -7.10
C VAL A 134 -4.78 11.39 -6.26
N ARG A 135 -5.90 11.72 -5.61
CA ARG A 135 -5.97 12.83 -4.65
C ARG A 135 -5.48 12.33 -3.29
N LEU A 136 -4.57 13.06 -2.66
CA LEU A 136 -3.92 12.59 -1.43
C LEU A 136 -4.92 12.41 -0.29
N LYS A 137 -5.91 13.30 -0.18
CA LYS A 137 -6.98 13.18 0.82
C LYS A 137 -7.89 11.95 0.62
N ASP A 138 -7.91 11.37 -0.58
CA ASP A 138 -8.72 10.19 -0.89
C ASP A 138 -7.94 8.90 -0.59
N VAL A 139 -6.64 8.98 -0.23
CA VAL A 139 -5.80 7.81 0.11
C VAL A 139 -6.09 7.38 1.53
N THR A 140 -6.38 6.12 1.73
CA THR A 140 -6.87 5.54 2.99
C THR A 140 -5.98 4.39 3.45
N GLN A 141 -5.41 3.67 2.50
CA GLN A 141 -4.43 2.62 2.73
C GLN A 141 -3.33 2.65 1.65
N VAL A 142 -2.12 2.29 2.08
CA VAL A 142 -0.94 2.12 1.23
C VAL A 142 -0.28 0.79 1.59
N SER A 143 -0.02 -0.10 0.63
CA SER A 143 0.75 -1.33 0.86
C SER A 143 1.96 -1.42 -0.07
N PHE A 144 3.03 -2.07 0.40
CA PHE A 144 4.30 -2.20 -0.33
C PHE A 144 5.21 -3.29 0.28
N GLY A 145 6.07 -3.87 -0.55
CA GLY A 145 7.11 -4.82 -0.15
C GLY A 145 6.65 -6.25 0.08
N GLY A 146 5.40 -6.57 -0.25
CA GLY A 146 4.84 -7.92 -0.25
C GLY A 146 5.12 -8.70 -1.54
N ASP A 147 4.78 -9.98 -1.49
CA ASP A 147 4.97 -10.95 -2.56
C ASP A 147 4.08 -10.63 -3.78
N TYR A 148 2.88 -10.09 -3.55
CA TYR A 148 1.92 -9.76 -4.61
C TYR A 148 2.47 -8.71 -5.58
N GLU A 149 2.87 -7.55 -5.07
CA GLU A 149 3.41 -6.46 -5.88
C GLU A 149 4.74 -6.84 -6.52
N THR A 150 5.55 -7.66 -5.85
CA THR A 150 6.80 -8.21 -6.39
C THR A 150 6.51 -9.07 -7.62
N ALA A 151 5.56 -10.00 -7.52
CA ALA A 151 5.15 -10.84 -8.63
C ALA A 151 4.54 -10.04 -9.80
N VAL A 152 3.70 -9.05 -9.49
CA VAL A 152 3.11 -8.17 -10.52
C VAL A 152 4.19 -7.42 -11.29
N LEU A 153 5.19 -6.86 -10.61
CA LEU A 153 6.29 -6.15 -11.25
C LEU A 153 7.17 -7.08 -12.10
N GLU A 154 7.46 -8.28 -11.61
CA GLU A 154 8.28 -9.25 -12.33
C GLU A 154 7.64 -9.62 -13.68
N VAL A 155 6.32 -9.84 -13.69
CA VAL A 155 5.57 -10.14 -14.92
C VAL A 155 5.43 -8.91 -15.81
N ALA A 156 5.20 -7.72 -15.23
CA ALA A 156 5.05 -6.48 -15.99
C ALA A 156 6.35 -6.01 -16.66
N GLY A 157 7.51 -6.44 -16.13
CA GLY A 157 8.81 -6.07 -16.65
C GLY A 157 9.11 -4.56 -16.47
N PRO A 158 10.09 -4.02 -17.22
CA PRO A 158 10.56 -2.67 -17.02
C PRO A 158 9.46 -1.63 -17.31
N MET A 159 9.37 -0.61 -16.45
CA MET A 159 8.46 0.51 -16.66
C MET A 159 8.77 1.19 -18.00
N PRO A 160 7.77 1.43 -18.87
CA PRO A 160 8.00 2.06 -20.16
C PRO A 160 8.48 3.51 -20.00
N PRO A 161 9.27 4.03 -20.96
CA PRO A 161 9.62 5.45 -20.99
C PRO A 161 8.33 6.27 -21.10
N ARG A 162 8.20 7.28 -20.24
CA ARG A 162 7.01 8.11 -20.07
C ARG A 162 6.42 8.52 -21.42
N THR A 163 5.20 8.08 -21.73
CA THR A 163 4.55 8.46 -22.99
C THR A 163 3.82 9.79 -22.90
N HIS A 164 2.98 10.13 -21.89
CA HIS A 164 2.47 11.51 -21.70
C HIS A 164 1.95 11.83 -20.27
N PRO A 165 2.31 12.99 -19.66
CA PRO A 165 1.47 13.68 -18.68
C PRO A 165 0.42 14.56 -19.38
N VAL A 166 -0.82 14.57 -18.90
CA VAL A 166 -1.88 15.48 -19.38
C VAL A 166 -1.46 16.95 -19.12
N PRO A 167 -1.53 17.87 -20.11
CA PRO A 167 -1.28 19.29 -19.88
C PRO A 167 -2.28 19.84 -18.86
N ASP A 168 -1.84 20.75 -17.98
CA ASP A 168 -2.74 21.42 -17.03
C ASP A 168 -3.83 22.19 -17.83
N PRO A 169 -5.11 22.15 -17.41
CA PRO A 169 -6.09 23.09 -17.95
C PRO A 169 -5.67 24.51 -17.56
N ALA A 170 -5.69 25.41 -18.54
CA ALA A 170 -5.50 26.85 -18.36
C ALA A 170 -6.54 27.45 -17.39
#